data_AF-A0A2T4MUS1-F1
#
_entry.id   AF-A0A2T4MUS1-F1
#
_cell.length_a   1.000
_cell.length_b   1.000
_cell.length_c   1.000
_cell.angle_alpha   90.00
_cell.angle_beta   90.00
_cell.angle_gamma   90.00
#
_symmetry.space_group_name_H-M   'P 1'
#
loop_
_entity.id
_entity.type
_entity.pdbx_description
1 polymer ?
#
loop_
_entity_poly.entity_id
_entity_poly.type
_entity_poly.pdbx_seq_one_letter_code
_entity_poly.pdbx_strand_id
1 'polypeptide(L)'
;MRLTARQQKMLQPMVVYGSQIHYYLRDNERNGFWDNDRNLPVRIGSTLKSLIQANLVECEYAGTEIHIYRVTAESKLKYQCDCTKGELFDRNNQLIGTCPKCYQGCRRTPCDSDGD
;
A
#
# COMPACT_ATOMS: atom_id res chain seq x y z
N MET A 1 12.06 9.38 1.86
CA MET A 1 10.76 10.05 1.67
C MET A 1 9.85 9.70 2.83
N ARG A 2 9.23 10.72 3.44
CA ARG A 2 8.16 10.58 4.42
C ARG A 2 6.82 10.44 3.70
N LEU A 3 5.99 9.48 4.11
CA LEU A 3 4.68 9.25 3.49
C LEU A 3 3.62 10.08 4.18
N THR A 4 2.76 10.71 3.38
CA THR A 4 1.50 11.29 3.88
C THR A 4 0.54 10.19 4.32
N ALA A 5 -0.45 10.51 5.17
CA ALA A 5 -1.47 9.54 5.58
C ALA A 5 -2.21 8.87 4.40
N ARG A 6 -2.46 9.62 3.31
CA ARG A 6 -3.10 9.09 2.10
C ARG A 6 -2.18 8.13 1.34
N GLN A 7 -0.91 8.47 1.19
CA GLN A 7 0.09 7.58 0.60
C GLN A 7 0.25 6.30 1.42
N GLN A 8 0.36 6.42 2.74
CA GLN A 8 0.45 5.29 3.65
C GLN A 8 -0.77 4.36 3.51
N LYS A 9 -1.99 4.92 3.48
CA LYS A 9 -3.22 4.13 3.34
C LYS A 9 -3.30 3.38 2.00
N MET A 10 -2.82 3.99 0.92
CA MET A 10 -2.78 3.34 -0.40
C MET A 10 -1.67 2.28 -0.49
N LEU A 11 -0.52 2.52 0.13
CA LEU A 11 0.63 1.62 0.08
C LEU A 11 0.47 0.40 1.00
N GLN A 12 -0.23 0.55 2.13
CA GLN A 12 -0.43 -0.52 3.13
C GLN A 12 -0.96 -1.83 2.54
N PRO A 13 -2.04 -1.88 1.74
CA PRO A 13 -2.53 -3.15 1.22
C PRO A 13 -1.54 -3.81 0.25
N MET A 14 -0.84 -3.02 -0.56
CA MET A 14 0.20 -3.52 -1.48
C MET A 14 1.38 -4.15 -0.71
N VAL A 15 1.81 -3.54 0.38
CA VAL A 15 2.94 -4.03 1.20
C VAL A 15 2.54 -5.27 2.00
N VAL A 16 1.40 -5.22 2.67
CA VAL A 16 0.99 -6.21 3.67
C VAL A 16 0.39 -7.46 3.01
N TYR A 17 -0.44 -7.27 2.00
CA TYR A 17 -1.17 -8.37 1.34
C TYR A 17 -0.61 -8.70 -0.04
N GLY A 18 0.30 -7.88 -0.58
CA GLY A 18 0.74 -8.02 -1.97
C GLY A 18 -0.32 -7.58 -2.98
N SER A 19 -1.38 -6.91 -2.52
CA SER A 19 -2.49 -6.50 -3.38
C SER A 19 -2.05 -5.57 -4.51
N GLN A 20 -2.73 -5.68 -5.63
CA GLN A 20 -2.44 -4.93 -6.86
C GLN A 20 -3.65 -4.09 -7.25
N ILE A 21 -3.42 -2.95 -7.91
CA ILE A 21 -4.51 -2.16 -8.47
C ILE A 21 -4.60 -2.44 -9.96
N HIS A 22 -5.75 -2.92 -10.42
CA HIS A 22 -6.08 -3.09 -11.83
C HIS A 22 -6.86 -1.87 -12.31
N TYR A 23 -6.41 -1.24 -13.40
CA TYR A 23 -7.07 -0.09 -13.99
C TYR A 23 -7.31 -0.33 -15.48
N TYR A 24 -8.57 -0.23 -15.89
CA TYR A 24 -9.04 -0.53 -17.24
C TYR A 24 -9.25 0.77 -18.04
N LEU A 25 -8.54 0.91 -19.16
CA LEU A 25 -8.61 2.11 -20.00
C LEU A 25 -9.87 2.21 -20.86
N ARG A 26 -10.52 1.08 -21.19
CA ARG A 26 -11.64 1.05 -22.15
C ARG A 26 -13.02 1.29 -21.54
N ASP A 27 -13.20 1.04 -20.25
CA ASP A 27 -14.55 0.95 -19.67
C ASP A 27 -15.14 2.33 -19.28
N ASN A 28 -14.51 3.45 -19.69
CA ASN A 28 -14.80 4.80 -19.17
C ASN A 28 -14.75 4.87 -17.63
N GLU A 29 -14.18 3.85 -16.99
CA GLU A 29 -14.08 3.73 -15.55
C GLU A 29 -12.98 4.67 -15.06
N ARG A 30 -13.34 5.54 -14.11
CA ARG A 30 -12.42 6.51 -13.51
C ARG A 30 -11.68 5.94 -12.30
N ASN A 31 -11.95 4.68 -11.96
CA ASN A 31 -11.41 3.99 -10.79
C ASN A 31 -10.63 2.77 -11.25
N GLY A 32 -9.58 2.42 -10.50
CA GLY A 32 -9.03 1.07 -10.52
C GLY A 32 -9.70 0.23 -9.44
N PHE A 33 -9.30 -1.03 -9.35
CA PHE A 33 -9.85 -2.00 -8.41
C PHE A 33 -8.73 -2.78 -7.75
N TRP A 34 -8.84 -3.02 -6.45
CA TRP A 34 -7.92 -3.90 -5.75
C TRP A 34 -8.14 -5.35 -6.17
N ASP A 35 -7.05 -6.02 -6.55
CA ASP A 35 -7.02 -7.44 -6.92
C ASP A 35 -8.09 -7.82 -7.96
N ASN A 36 -8.40 -6.88 -8.84
CA ASN A 36 -9.45 -6.98 -9.87
C ASN A 36 -10.88 -7.22 -9.31
N ASP A 37 -11.16 -6.85 -8.06
CA ASP A 37 -12.48 -6.92 -7.46
C ASP A 37 -13.24 -5.59 -7.61
N ARG A 38 -14.30 -5.61 -8.42
CA ARG A 38 -15.16 -4.43 -8.68
C ARG A 38 -15.85 -3.87 -7.42
N ASN A 39 -15.94 -4.66 -6.34
CA ASN A 39 -16.47 -4.20 -5.05
C ASN A 39 -15.46 -3.38 -4.23
N LEU A 40 -14.19 -3.35 -4.66
CA LEU A 40 -13.10 -2.65 -3.98
C LEU A 40 -12.50 -1.55 -4.88
N PRO A 41 -13.29 -0.51 -5.24
CA PRO A 41 -12.81 0.56 -6.10
C PRO A 41 -11.75 1.41 -5.39
N VAL A 42 -10.74 1.81 -6.15
CA VAL A 42 -9.69 2.72 -5.72
C VAL A 42 -9.53 3.84 -6.74
N ARG A 43 -9.56 5.07 -6.25
CA ARG A 43 -9.40 6.24 -7.11
C ARG A 43 -7.95 6.36 -7.58
N ILE A 44 -7.75 6.29 -8.89
CA ILE A 44 -6.47 6.59 -9.51
C ILE A 44 -6.30 8.11 -9.57
N GLY A 45 -5.22 8.63 -9.00
CA GLY A 45 -5.05 10.07 -8.87
C GLY A 45 -3.65 10.49 -8.45
N SER A 46 -3.54 11.71 -7.94
CA SER A 46 -2.26 12.31 -7.53
C SER A 46 -1.50 11.47 -6.49
N THR A 47 -2.21 10.80 -5.57
CA THR A 47 -1.58 9.92 -4.58
C THR A 47 -0.82 8.78 -5.24
N LEU A 48 -1.44 8.02 -6.16
CA LEU A 48 -0.76 6.94 -6.87
C LEU A 48 0.37 7.47 -7.74
N LYS A 49 0.14 8.56 -8.48
CA LYS A 49 1.18 9.21 -9.29
C LYS A 49 2.41 9.59 -8.46
N SER A 50 2.20 10.14 -7.26
CA SER A 50 3.31 10.51 -6.36
C SER A 50 4.08 9.30 -5.83
N LEU A 51 3.41 8.15 -5.63
CA LEU A 51 4.08 6.91 -5.23
C LEU A 51 4.91 6.32 -6.37
N ILE A 52 4.42 6.42 -7.61
CA ILE A 52 5.17 6.00 -8.81
C ILE A 52 6.39 6.90 -9.02
N GLN A 53 6.22 8.22 -8.94
CA GLN A 53 7.33 9.18 -9.06
C GLN A 53 8.42 8.96 -8.00
N ALA A 54 8.04 8.49 -6.81
CA ALA A 54 8.97 8.15 -5.75
C ALA A 54 9.57 6.73 -5.85
N ASN A 55 9.33 6.01 -6.93
CA ASN A 55 9.75 4.62 -7.16
C ASN A 55 9.26 3.62 -6.09
N LEU A 56 8.13 3.93 -5.44
CA LEU A 56 7.55 3.08 -4.40
C LEU A 56 6.53 2.09 -4.96
N VAL A 57 5.91 2.45 -6.08
CA VAL A 57 4.94 1.64 -6.82
C VAL A 57 5.38 1.63 -8.28
N GLU A 58 5.33 0.46 -8.90
CA GLU A 58 5.55 0.28 -10.33
C GLU A 58 4.23 0.05 -11.05
N CYS A 59 4.25 0.34 -12.36
CA CYS A 59 3.13 0.09 -13.27
C CYS A 59 3.56 -0.93 -14.31
N GLU A 60 2.89 -2.06 -14.35
CA GLU A 60 3.02 -3.07 -15.39
C GLU A 60 1.85 -2.93 -16.37
N TYR A 61 2.14 -3.06 -17.67
CA TYR A 61 1.13 -2.96 -18.72
C TYR A 61 0.75 -4.37 -19.17
N ALA A 62 -0.47 -4.80 -18.83
CA ALA A 62 -1.02 -6.07 -19.27
C ALA A 62 -1.81 -5.84 -20.58
N GLY A 63 -1.09 -5.95 -21.70
CA GLY A 63 -1.63 -5.60 -23.01
C GLY A 63 -1.76 -4.08 -23.19
N THR A 64 -2.70 -3.66 -24.04
CA THR A 64 -2.88 -2.24 -24.42
C THR A 64 -3.89 -1.49 -23.54
N GLU A 65 -4.56 -2.17 -22.62
CA GLU A 65 -5.80 -1.66 -21.99
C GLU A 65 -5.83 -1.76 -20.47
N ILE A 66 -4.90 -2.50 -19.87
CA ILE A 66 -4.90 -2.77 -18.43
C ILE A 66 -3.57 -2.30 -17.85
N HIS A 67 -3.66 -1.41 -16.87
CA HIS A 67 -2.54 -1.03 -16.03
C HIS A 67 -2.63 -1.76 -14.69
N ILE A 68 -1.57 -2.44 -14.30
CA ILE A 68 -1.45 -3.13 -13.01
C ILE A 68 -0.42 -2.37 -12.17
N TYR A 69 -0.86 -1.82 -11.05
CA TYR A 69 0.01 -1.11 -10.11
C TYR A 69 0.32 -1.98 -8.90
N ARG A 70 1.61 -2.15 -8.60
CA ARG A 70 2.06 -2.94 -7.43
C ARG A 70 3.25 -2.27 -6.74
N VAL A 71 3.42 -2.55 -5.46
CA VAL A 71 4.59 -2.06 -4.72
C VAL A 71 5.88 -2.66 -5.29
N THR A 72 6.94 -1.85 -5.41
CA THR A 72 8.25 -2.35 -5.83
C THR A 72 8.84 -3.30 -4.78
N ALA A 73 9.72 -4.22 -5.17
CA ALA A 73 10.37 -5.14 -4.22
C ALA A 73 11.14 -4.38 -3.11
N GLU A 74 11.84 -3.31 -3.48
CA GLU A 74 12.55 -2.43 -2.53
C GLU A 74 11.58 -1.76 -1.56
N SER A 75 10.48 -1.18 -2.07
CA SER A 75 9.48 -0.53 -1.24
C SER A 75 8.78 -1.52 -0.31
N LYS A 76 8.52 -2.75 -0.77
CA LYS A 76 7.99 -3.83 0.08
C LYS A 76 8.91 -4.09 1.26
N LEU A 77 10.20 -4.34 1.02
CA LEU A 77 11.19 -4.58 2.08
C LEU A 77 11.31 -3.39 3.04
N LYS A 78 11.27 -2.16 2.51
CA LYS A 78 11.41 -0.92 3.27
C LYS A 78 10.24 -0.66 4.22
N TYR A 79 9.02 -0.92 3.76
CA TYR A 79 7.79 -0.59 4.49
C TYR A 79 7.13 -1.78 5.17
N GLN A 80 7.57 -3.02 4.91
CA GLN A 80 7.08 -4.18 5.63
C GLN A 80 7.45 -4.08 7.12
N CYS A 81 6.48 -4.37 7.98
CA CYS A 81 6.72 -4.52 9.41
C CYS A 81 6.90 -5.98 9.77
N ASP A 82 7.72 -6.26 10.78
CA ASP A 82 8.01 -7.61 11.26
C ASP A 82 6.86 -8.19 12.12
N CYS A 83 5.78 -7.44 12.31
CA CYS A 83 4.58 -7.93 12.98
C CYS A 83 3.66 -8.70 12.02
N THR A 84 2.77 -9.51 12.59
CA THR A 84 1.78 -10.25 11.81
C THR A 84 0.66 -9.32 11.40
N LYS A 85 0.79 -8.65 10.24
CA LYS A 85 -0.27 -7.79 9.66
C LYS A 85 -0.77 -6.68 10.60
N GLY A 86 0.05 -6.25 11.56
CA GLY A 86 -0.30 -5.23 12.55
C GLY A 86 -0.62 -5.75 13.94
N GLU A 87 -0.53 -7.06 14.14
CA GLU A 87 -0.84 -7.73 15.40
C GLU A 87 0.42 -8.28 16.07
N LEU A 88 0.41 -8.29 17.40
CA LEU A 88 1.46 -8.88 18.23
C LEU A 88 0.90 -10.12 18.94
N PHE A 89 1.70 -11.17 18.95
CA PHE A 89 1.38 -12.43 19.59
C PHE A 89 2.42 -12.75 20.66
N ASP A 90 2.00 -13.37 21.76
CA ASP A 90 2.92 -13.89 22.76
C ASP A 90 3.58 -15.21 22.30
N ARG A 91 4.38 -15.83 23.17
CA ARG A 91 5.07 -17.10 22.89
C ARG A 91 4.11 -18.29 22.71
N ASN A 92 2.87 -18.16 23.17
CA ASN A 92 1.82 -19.17 23.03
C ASN A 92 0.89 -18.88 21.85
N ASN A 93 1.28 -17.93 20.98
CA ASN A 93 0.49 -17.49 19.83
C ASN A 93 -0.87 -16.86 20.22
N GLN A 94 -0.98 -16.28 21.43
CA GLN A 94 -2.14 -15.51 21.85
C GLN A 94 -1.99 -14.05 21.45
N LEU A 95 -3.06 -13.46 20.92
CA LEU A 95 -3.11 -12.04 20.56
C LEU A 95 -2.96 -11.18 21.82
N ILE A 96 -1.90 -10.39 21.89
CA ILE A 96 -1.63 -9.47 23.02
C ILE A 96 -1.86 -8.00 22.67
N GLY A 97 -2.08 -7.68 21.40
CA GLY A 97 -2.47 -6.33 20.99
C GLY A 97 -2.02 -5.95 19.58
N THR A 98 -2.06 -4.65 19.30
CA THR A 98 -1.64 -4.08 18.02
C THR A 98 -0.18 -3.64 18.07
N CYS A 99 0.51 -3.74 16.93
CA CYS A 99 1.90 -3.37 16.82
C CYS A 99 2.05 -1.84 16.86
N PRO A 100 2.81 -1.27 17.82
CA PRO A 100 2.97 0.18 17.95
C PRO A 100 3.87 0.79 16.86
N LYS A 101 4.66 -0.04 16.16
CA LYS A 101 5.64 0.40 15.16
C LYS A 101 5.05 0.56 13.75
N CYS A 102 3.82 0.11 13.53
CA CYS A 102 3.22 0.11 12.20
C CYS A 102 1.78 0.62 12.20
N TYR A 103 1.26 0.85 11.01
CA TYR A 103 -0.17 1.02 10.77
C TYR A 103 -0.66 -0.27 10.10
N GLN A 104 -1.28 -1.15 10.88
CA GLN A 104 -1.85 -2.41 10.40
C GLN A 104 -0.87 -3.22 9.53
N GLY A 105 0.36 -3.43 10.00
CA GLY A 105 1.38 -4.24 9.32
C GLY A 105 2.30 -3.47 8.36
N CYS A 106 1.99 -2.22 8.02
CA CYS A 106 2.86 -1.37 7.21
C CYS A 106 3.59 -0.36 8.09
N ARG A 107 4.93 -0.39 8.07
CA ARG A 107 5.81 0.47 8.86
C ARG A 107 5.44 1.93 8.60
N ARG A 108 5.21 2.69 9.67
CA ARG A 108 4.96 4.13 9.55
C ARG A 108 6.29 4.82 9.29
N THR A 109 6.33 5.77 8.37
CA THR A 109 7.39 6.77 8.43
C THR A 109 7.10 7.68 9.62
N PRO A 110 8.06 7.90 10.52
CA PRO A 110 7.86 8.79 11.65
C PRO A 110 7.36 10.14 11.13
N CYS A 111 6.37 10.69 11.83
CA CYS A 111 6.12 12.10 11.72
C CYS A 111 7.16 12.79 12.60
N ASP A 112 8.07 13.60 12.03
CA ASP A 112 8.74 14.62 12.84
C ASP A 112 7.60 15.40 13.50
N SER A 113 7.49 15.19 14.81
CA SER A 113 6.66 16.00 15.68
C SER A 113 7.45 17.28 15.84
N ASP A 114 6.74 18.40 15.76
CA ASP A 114 7.25 19.75 15.93
C ASP A 114 8.33 19.80 17.01
N GLY A 115 9.45 20.46 16.68
CA GLY A 115 10.53 20.70 17.63
C GLY A 115 9.99 21.38 18.89
N ASP A 116 10.47 20.90 20.03
CA ASP A 116 10.48 21.64 21.29
C ASP A 116 11.08 23.04 21.11
#